data_AF-B4VIB8-F1
#
_entry.id   AF-B4VIB8-F1
#
_cell.length_a   1.000
_cell.length_b   1.000
_cell.length_c   1.000
_cell.angle_alpha   90.00
_cell.angle_beta   90.00
_cell.angle_gamma   90.00
#
_symmetry.space_group_name_H-M   'P 1'
#
loop_
_entity.id
_entity.type
_entity.pdbx_description
1 polymer ?
#
loop_
_entity_poly.entity_id
_entity_poly.type
_entity_poly.pdbx_seq_one_letter_code
_entity_poly.pdbx_strand_id
1 'polypeptide(L)' 'MLIAILIFDIALVAWSLHLMQQAFDTREFSFMLAGTLVAMSAAAMLVVYFLMDSYLGYLSRIAAVSGSF' A
#
# COMPACT_ATOMS: atom_id res chain seq x y z
N MET A 1 8.51 -1.46 -10.57
CA MET A 1 8.50 -1.47 -9.09
C MET A 1 7.08 -1.38 -8.53
N LEU A 2 6.28 -0.38 -8.94
CA LEU A 2 4.88 -0.18 -8.49
C LEU A 2 3.97 -1.40 -8.71
N ILE A 3 4.07 -2.05 -9.88
CA ILE A 3 3.31 -3.27 -10.20
C ILE A 3 3.61 -4.40 -9.20
N ALA A 4 4.87 -4.56 -8.78
CA ALA A 4 5.25 -5.59 -7.81
C ALA A 4 4.67 -5.28 -6.43
N ILE A 5 4.65 -4.01 -6.03
CA ILE A 5 4.04 -3.55 -4.77
C ILE A 5 2.53 -3.84 -4.80
N LEU A 6 1.83 -3.49 -5.88
CA LEU A 6 0.40 -3.78 -6.06
C LEU A 6 0.09 -5.28 -6.02
N ILE A 7 0.90 -6.13 -6.66
CA ILE A 7 0.71 -7.59 -6.64
C ILE A 7 0.90 -8.12 -5.22
N PHE A 8 1.93 -7.66 -4.50
CA PHE A 8 2.21 -8.09 -3.13
C PHE A 8 1.10 -7.64 -2.16
N ASP A 9 0.58 -6.44 -2.37
CA ASP A 9 -0.54 -5.88 -1.62
C ASP A 9 -1.81 -6.71 -1.76
N ILE A 10 -2.20 -7.02 -3.01
CA ILE A 10 -3.39 -7.85 -3.30
C ILE A 10 -3.20 -9.27 -2.75
N ALA A 11 -1.99 -9.83 -2.85
CA ALA A 11 -1.68 -11.14 -2.31
C ALA A 11 -1.79 -11.17 -0.77
N LEU A 12 -1.28 -10.15 -0.07
CA LEU A 12 -1.41 -10.00 1.38
C LEU A 12 -2.87 -9.84 1.81
N VAL A 13 -3.65 -9.02 1.10
CA VAL A 13 -5.08 -8.84 1.37
C VAL A 13 -5.86 -10.14 1.15
N ALA A 14 -5.60 -10.84 0.05
CA ALA A 14 -6.22 -12.14 -0.23
C ALA A 14 -5.84 -13.19 0.83
N TRP A 15 -4.57 -13.18 1.28
CA TRP A 15 -4.09 -14.06 2.33
C TRP A 15 -4.71 -13.72 3.69
N SER A 16 -4.91 -12.44 4.01
CA SER A 16 -5.64 -11.99 5.21
C SER A 16 -7.11 -12.38 5.18
N LEU A 17 -7.80 -12.26 4.03
CA LEU A 17 -9.19 -12.76 3.90
C LEU A 17 -9.26 -14.28 4.08
N HIS A 18 -8.30 -15.00 3.50
CA HIS A 18 -8.21 -16.45 3.66
C HIS A 18 -8.00 -16.86 5.14
N LEU A 19 -7.13 -16.17 5.86
CA LEU A 19 -6.92 -16.35 7.31
C LEU A 19 -8.15 -15.96 8.14
N MET A 20 -8.87 -14.92 7.74
CA MET A 20 -10.10 -14.47 8.40
C MET A 20 -11.26 -15.48 8.21
N GLN A 21 -11.30 -16.17 7.08
CA GLN A 21 -12.25 -17.24 6.81
C GLN A 21 -11.98 -18.49 7.67
N GLN A 22 -10.71 -18.79 7.95
CA GLN A 22 -10.32 -19.81 8.94
C GLN A 22 -10.60 -19.38 10.40
N ALA A 23 -10.41 -18.09 10.71
CA ALA A 23 -10.68 -17.55 12.05
C ALA A 23 -12.17 -17.55 12.42
N PHE A 24 -13.08 -17.53 11.43
CA PHE A 24 -14.52 -17.61 11.65
C PHE A 24 -14.97 -18.96 12.23
N ASP A 25 -14.23 -20.04 11.93
CA ASP A 25 -14.45 -21.38 12.50
C ASP A 25 -13.98 -21.45 13.98
N THR A 26 -12.98 -20.63 14.35
CA THR A 26 -12.32 -20.63 15.67
C THR A 26 -12.71 -19.44 16.59
N ARG A 27 -13.51 -18.46 16.14
CA ARG A 27 -13.98 -17.27 16.92
C ARG A 27 -12.87 -16.39 17.52
N GLU A 28 -11.73 -16.23 16.85
CA GLU A 28 -10.68 -15.32 17.33
C GLU A 28 -10.74 -13.94 16.67
N PHE A 29 -11.21 -12.94 17.44
CA PHE A 29 -11.34 -11.53 17.06
C PHE A 29 -10.01 -10.88 16.61
N SER A 30 -8.87 -11.42 17.06
CA SER A 30 -7.52 -10.89 16.80
C SER A 30 -7.13 -10.99 15.31
N PHE A 31 -7.55 -12.06 14.61
CA PHE A 31 -7.21 -12.28 13.20
C PHE A 31 -7.98 -11.35 12.25
N MET A 32 -9.22 -11.00 12.61
CA MET A 32 -10.06 -10.07 11.86
C MET A 32 -9.47 -8.64 11.91
N LEU A 33 -9.00 -8.23 13.08
CA LEU A 33 -8.38 -6.92 13.32
C LEU A 33 -7.01 -6.82 12.64
N ALA A 34 -6.22 -7.90 12.68
CA ALA A 34 -4.94 -7.99 11.97
C ALA A 34 -5.08 -7.79 10.45
N GLY A 35 -6.09 -8.41 9.83
CA GLY A 35 -6.38 -8.21 8.40
C GLY A 35 -6.74 -6.77 8.05
N THR A 36 -7.54 -6.10 8.88
CA THR A 36 -7.92 -4.69 8.66
C THR A 36 -6.75 -3.73 8.83
N LEU A 37 -5.84 -3.98 9.79
CA LEU A 37 -4.62 -3.18 9.99
C LEU A 37 -3.65 -3.32 8.81
N VAL A 38 -3.50 -4.54 8.27
CA VAL A 38 -2.68 -4.80 7.08
C VAL A 38 -3.27 -4.09 5.86
N ALA A 39 -4.58 -4.20 5.62
CA ALA A 39 -5.25 -3.50 4.52
C ALA A 39 -5.18 -1.97 4.64
N MET A 40 -5.26 -1.43 5.86
CA MET A 40 -5.13 0.01 6.11
C MET A 40 -3.68 0.50 5.87
N SER A 41 -2.68 -0.28 6.27
CA SER A 41 -1.26 0.01 6.03
C SER A 41 -0.91 -0.03 4.54
N ALA A 42 -1.44 -1.03 3.83
CA ALA A 42 -1.39 -1.17 2.37
C ALA A 42 -1.93 0.08 1.64
N ALA A 43 -3.14 0.51 1.99
CA ALA A 43 -3.75 1.71 1.43
C ALA A 43 -2.90 2.97 1.71
N ALA A 44 -2.36 3.10 2.93
CA ALA A 44 -1.50 4.23 3.30
C ALA A 44 -0.19 4.26 2.47
N MET A 45 0.43 3.09 2.22
CA MET A 45 1.61 2.96 1.36
C MET A 45 1.34 3.47 -0.06
N LEU A 46 0.19 3.13 -0.65
CA LEU A 46 -0.19 3.63 -1.98
C LEU A 46 -0.33 5.15 -2.01
N VAL A 47 -0.95 5.75 -0.98
CA VAL A 47 -1.10 7.21 -0.86
C VAL A 47 0.25 7.90 -0.76
N VAL A 48 1.16 7.40 0.08
CA VAL A 48 2.52 7.96 0.22
C VAL A 48 3.30 7.84 -1.09
N TYR A 49 3.14 6.73 -1.82
CA TYR A 49 3.80 6.54 -3.10
C TYR A 49 3.32 7.56 -4.15
N PHE A 50 2.00 7.75 -4.27
CA PHE A 50 1.43 8.78 -5.14
C PHE A 50 1.89 10.20 -4.77
N LEU A 51 1.97 10.46 -3.47
CA LEU A 51 2.43 11.74 -2.96
C LEU A 51 3.91 11.97 -3.35
N MET A 52 4.76 10.98 -3.11
CA MET A 52 6.18 11.03 -3.46
C MET A 52 6.41 11.18 -4.97
N ASP A 53 5.64 10.46 -5.79
CA ASP A 53 5.67 10.56 -7.26
C ASP A 53 5.36 12.00 -7.72
N SER A 54 4.33 12.62 -7.12
CA SER A 54 3.96 14.01 -7.39
C SER A 54 5.05 15.00 -6.97
N TYR A 55 5.67 14.81 -5.79
CA TYR A 55 6.76 15.67 -5.31
C TYR A 55 8.03 15.54 -6.15
N LEU A 56 8.41 14.32 -6.52
CA LEU A 56 9.57 14.06 -7.38
C LEU A 56 9.35 14.63 -8.78
N GLY A 57 8.14 14.51 -9.34
CA GLY A 57 7.77 15.14 -10.60
C GLY A 57 7.85 16.67 -10.54
N TYR A 58 7.41 17.27 -9.44
CA TYR A 58 7.49 18.73 -9.22
C TYR A 58 8.95 19.19 -9.08
N LEU A 59 9.76 18.51 -8.27
CA LEU A 59 11.18 18.82 -8.09
C LEU A 59 11.98 18.63 -9.39
N SER A 60 11.70 17.57 -10.15
CA SER A 60 12.33 17.33 -11.45
C SER A 60 12.01 18.44 -12.45
N ARG A 61 10.76 18.93 -12.46
CA ARG A 61 10.36 20.05 -13.32
C ARG A 61 11.06 21.36 -12.92
N ILE A 62 11.18 21.64 -11.63
CA ILE A 62 11.94 22.81 -11.14
C ILE A 62 13.42 22.69 -11.49
N ALA A 63 14.03 21.53 -11.29
CA ALA A 63 15.42 21.28 -11.64
C ALA A 63 15.68 21.46 -13.15
N ALA A 64 14.75 21.00 -14.00
CA ALA A 64 14.83 21.19 -15.44
C ALA A 64 14.66 22.66 -15.87
N VAL A 65 13.79 23.42 -15.20
CA VAL A 65 13.64 24.87 -15.41
C VAL A 65 14.88 25.64 -14.95
N SER A 66 15.48 25.26 -13.81
CA SER A 66 16.62 25.97 -13.22
C SER A 66 17.94 25.72 -13.94
N GLY A 67 18.07 24.67 -14.76
CA GLY A 67 19.25 24.42 -15.60
C GLY A 67 19.27 25.18 -16.92
N SER A 68 18.29 26.06 -17.18
CA SER A 68 18.16 26.84 -18.41
C SER A 68 18.63 28.31 -18.30
N PHE A 69 19.40 28.63 -17.25
CA PHE A 69 20.05 29.94 -17.05
C PHE A 69 21.57 29.79 -16.91
#